data_AF-A0A7M3M963-F1
#
_entry.id   AF-A0A7M3M963-F1
#
_cell.length_a   1.000
_cell.length_b   1.000
_cell.length_c   1.000
_cell.angle_alpha   90.00
_cell.angle_beta   90.00
_cell.angle_gamma   90.00
#
_symmetry.space_group_name_H-M   'P 1'
#
loop_
_entity.id
_entity.type
_entity.pdbx_description
1 polymer ?
#
loop_
_entity_poly.entity_id
_entity_poly.type
_entity_poly.pdbx_seq_one_letter_code
_entity_poly.pdbx_strand_id
1 'polypeptide(L)'
;NVLSQPEGKRLMLLAPIIKERKGEHAKTLENLASQGYIRARIDGEVCDLSDPPKLELQKKHTIEVVIDRFKVRDDLATRLAESFETALELSGGTAVVSDMDDPKAEELLFSANFACPICGYSMRELEPRLFSFNNPAGACPTCDGLGVQQYFDPDRVIQNPELSLAGGAIRGWDKRNFYYFQMLKSLAEHY
;
A
#
# COMPACT_ATOMS: atom_id res chain seq x y z
N ASN A 1 16.42 -16.11 -1.19
CA ASN A 1 17.64 -15.39 -0.73
C ASN A 1 18.56 -15.23 -1.94
N VAL A 2 19.25 -14.11 -2.12
CA VAL A 2 20.10 -13.88 -3.31
C VAL A 2 21.28 -14.87 -3.33
N LEU A 3 21.88 -15.14 -2.18
CA LEU A 3 23.00 -16.07 -2.04
C LEU A 3 22.61 -17.54 -2.24
N SER A 4 21.31 -17.87 -2.24
CA SER A 4 20.83 -19.23 -2.49
C SER A 4 20.49 -19.49 -3.96
N GLN A 5 20.77 -18.54 -4.85
CA GLN A 5 20.60 -18.72 -6.28
C GLN A 5 21.69 -19.64 -6.86
N PRO A 6 21.47 -20.26 -8.03
CA PRO A 6 22.48 -21.09 -8.68
C PRO A 6 23.80 -20.33 -8.88
N GLU A 7 24.92 -20.99 -8.59
CA GLU A 7 26.25 -20.42 -8.77
C GLU A 7 26.48 -20.02 -10.23
N GLY A 8 27.15 -18.88 -10.45
CA GLY A 8 27.46 -18.35 -11.77
C GLY A 8 26.31 -17.60 -12.46
N LYS A 9 25.09 -17.63 -11.91
CA LYS A 9 23.94 -16.85 -12.40
C LYS A 9 24.26 -15.35 -12.37
N ARG A 10 23.99 -14.65 -13.48
CA ARG A 10 24.22 -13.21 -13.62
C ARG A 10 22.99 -12.44 -13.18
N LEU A 11 23.14 -11.63 -12.13
CA LEU A 11 22.06 -10.85 -11.55
C LEU A 11 22.45 -9.37 -11.52
N MET A 12 21.44 -8.51 -11.55
CA MET A 12 21.59 -7.08 -11.30
C MET A 12 20.73 -6.66 -10.10
N LEU A 13 21.29 -5.81 -9.25
CA LEU A 13 20.59 -5.15 -8.16
C LEU A 13 20.11 -3.77 -8.62
N LEU A 14 18.84 -3.51 -8.39
CA LEU A 14 18.11 -2.35 -8.88
C LEU A 14 17.48 -1.59 -7.72
N ALA A 15 17.58 -0.27 -7.78
CA ALA A 15 16.88 0.64 -6.87
C ALA A 15 15.69 1.28 -7.61
N PRO A 16 14.44 0.89 -7.32
CA PRO A 16 13.26 1.43 -8.00
C PRO A 16 12.97 2.86 -7.53
N ILE A 17 13.12 3.84 -8.42
CA ILE A 17 12.92 5.26 -8.12
C ILE A 17 11.51 5.70 -8.50
N ILE A 18 11.04 5.23 -9.67
CA ILE A 18 9.70 5.52 -10.18
C ILE A 18 9.08 4.19 -10.60
N LYS A 19 7.81 3.98 -10.22
CA LYS A 19 7.05 2.79 -10.59
C LYS A 19 5.69 3.20 -11.13
N GLU A 20 5.42 2.86 -12.39
CA GLU A 20 4.11 3.06 -13.04
C GLU A 20 3.55 4.50 -12.97
N ARG A 21 4.42 5.52 -13.03
CA ARG A 21 3.99 6.93 -12.99
C ARG A 21 4.10 7.61 -14.34
N LYS A 22 3.09 8.42 -14.68
CA LYS A 22 3.11 9.25 -15.88
C LYS A 22 4.09 10.41 -15.74
N GLY A 23 4.80 10.72 -16.82
CA GLY A 23 5.71 11.87 -16.85
C GLY A 23 6.96 11.64 -17.69
N GLU A 24 7.60 12.73 -18.11
CA GLU A 24 8.87 12.67 -18.86
C GLU A 24 10.08 12.39 -17.95
N HIS A 25 9.95 12.67 -16.64
CA HIS A 25 10.95 12.42 -15.59
C HIS A 25 12.38 12.93 -15.88
N ALA A 26 12.56 13.87 -16.80
CA ALA A 26 13.87 14.39 -17.23
C ALA A 26 14.72 14.89 -16.06
N LYS A 27 14.14 15.70 -15.17
CA LYS A 27 14.81 16.20 -13.96
C LYS A 27 15.27 15.07 -13.03
N THR A 28 14.50 13.99 -12.93
CA THR A 28 14.88 12.82 -12.11
C THR A 28 16.09 12.14 -12.72
N LEU A 29 16.11 11.94 -14.04
CA LEU A 29 17.23 11.31 -14.75
C LEU A 29 18.50 12.15 -14.67
N GLU A 30 18.40 13.47 -14.85
CA GLU A 30 19.51 14.42 -14.66
C GLU A 30 20.06 14.38 -13.23
N ASN A 31 19.18 14.35 -12.23
CA ASN A 31 19.58 14.24 -10.82
C ASN A 31 20.32 12.92 -10.54
N LEU A 32 19.87 11.81 -11.12
CA LEU A 32 20.55 10.52 -10.98
C LEU A 32 21.93 10.52 -11.67
N ALA A 33 22.04 11.09 -12.87
CA ALA A 33 23.30 11.22 -13.57
C ALA A 33 24.30 12.11 -12.79
N SER A 34 23.85 13.23 -12.23
CA SER A 34 24.68 14.13 -11.41
C SER A 34 25.14 13.52 -10.08
N GLN A 35 24.40 12.54 -9.55
CA GLN A 35 24.83 11.73 -8.40
C GLN A 35 25.88 10.66 -8.77
N GLY A 36 26.22 10.51 -10.06
CA GLY A 36 27.23 9.59 -10.54
C GLY A 36 26.72 8.22 -10.96
N TYR A 37 25.38 8.01 -11.00
CA TYR A 37 24.82 6.78 -11.54
C TYR A 37 24.94 6.75 -13.07
N ILE A 38 25.41 5.62 -13.60
CA ILE A 38 25.72 5.47 -15.03
C ILE A 38 24.59 4.78 -15.79
N ARG A 39 23.88 3.84 -15.16
CA ARG A 39 22.86 3.02 -15.84
C ARG A 39 21.55 3.00 -15.06
N ALA A 40 20.46 3.00 -15.81
CA ALA A 40 19.12 2.73 -15.29
C ALA A 40 18.39 1.77 -16.21
N ARG A 41 17.48 0.99 -15.65
CA ARG A 41 16.47 0.23 -16.38
C ARG A 41 15.21 1.08 -16.46
N ILE A 42 14.82 1.44 -17.67
CA ILE A 42 13.62 2.23 -17.94
C ILE A 42 12.68 1.38 -18.78
N ASP A 43 11.48 1.13 -18.27
CA ASP A 43 10.46 0.29 -18.93
C ASP A 43 10.97 -1.10 -19.36
N GLY A 44 11.89 -1.66 -18.59
CA GLY A 44 12.51 -2.97 -18.83
C GLY A 44 13.80 -2.93 -19.64
N GLU A 45 14.15 -1.80 -20.26
CA GLU A 45 15.37 -1.65 -21.05
C GLU A 45 16.48 -0.95 -20.26
N VAL A 46 17.69 -1.54 -20.23
CA VAL A 46 18.84 -0.93 -19.57
C VAL A 46 19.48 0.10 -20.51
N CYS A 47 19.46 1.37 -20.11
CA CYS A 47 20.06 2.48 -20.83
C CYS A 47 21.16 3.18 -20.03
N ASP A 48 21.95 3.99 -20.72
CA ASP A 48 22.93 4.88 -20.09
C ASP A 48 22.24 6.17 -19.62
N LEU A 49 22.59 6.66 -18.44
CA LEU A 49 22.02 7.88 -17.87
C LEU A 49 22.68 9.15 -18.42
N SER A 50 23.82 9.04 -19.12
CA SER A 50 24.43 10.17 -19.84
C SER A 50 23.65 10.59 -21.09
N ASP A 51 22.92 9.66 -21.70
CA ASP A 51 22.03 9.90 -22.84
C ASP A 51 20.73 9.10 -22.67
N PRO A 52 19.85 9.50 -21.73
CA PRO A 52 18.65 8.75 -21.43
C PRO A 52 17.59 8.91 -22.52
N PRO A 53 16.75 7.89 -22.75
CA PRO A 53 15.65 7.99 -23.72
C PRO A 53 14.65 9.08 -23.32
N LYS A 54 14.07 9.75 -24.32
CA LYS A 54 12.95 10.68 -24.08
C LYS A 54 11.69 9.91 -23.73
N LEU A 55 11.17 10.15 -22.53
CA LEU A 55 9.94 9.52 -22.04
C LEU A 55 8.72 10.36 -22.43
N GLU A 56 7.58 9.71 -22.60
CA GLU A 56 6.35 10.36 -23.06
C GLU A 56 5.50 10.81 -21.86
N LEU A 57 5.12 12.08 -21.82
CA LEU A 57 4.36 12.67 -20.70
C LEU A 57 3.08 11.89 -20.31
N GLN A 58 2.39 11.28 -21.29
CA GLN A 58 1.09 10.63 -21.09
C GLN A 58 1.18 9.14 -20.77
N LYS A 59 2.36 8.51 -20.93
CA LYS A 59 2.58 7.10 -20.66
C LYS A 59 3.12 6.91 -19.25
N LYS A 60 2.79 5.77 -18.65
CA LYS A 60 3.37 5.37 -17.37
C LYS A 60 4.75 4.80 -17.63
N HIS A 61 5.69 5.18 -16.78
CA HIS A 61 7.07 4.75 -16.85
C HIS A 61 7.52 4.15 -15.52
N THR A 62 8.43 3.20 -15.60
CA THR A 62 9.13 2.60 -14.47
C THR A 62 10.63 2.84 -14.65
N ILE A 63 11.28 3.44 -13.65
CA ILE A 63 12.70 3.83 -13.66
C ILE A 63 13.39 3.22 -12.45
N GLU A 64 14.38 2.38 -12.71
CA GLU A 64 15.12 1.64 -11.69
C GLU A 64 16.61 1.82 -11.93
N VAL A 65 17.34 2.33 -10.95
CA VAL A 65 18.79 2.57 -11.10
C VAL A 65 19.53 1.25 -10.93
N VAL A 66 20.49 0.96 -11.80
CA VAL A 66 21.35 -0.23 -11.68
C VAL A 66 22.45 0.07 -10.67
N ILE A 67 22.36 -0.53 -9.49
CA ILE A 67 23.30 -0.32 -8.38
C ILE A 67 24.49 -1.26 -8.49
N ASP A 68 24.23 -2.55 -8.73
CA ASP A 68 25.30 -3.53 -8.89
C ASP A 68 24.94 -4.58 -9.95
N ARG A 69 25.97 -5.18 -10.54
CA ARG A 69 25.88 -6.33 -11.45
C ARG A 69 26.92 -7.35 -11.02
N PHE A 70 26.47 -8.57 -10.75
CA PHE A 70 27.31 -9.59 -10.16
C PHE A 70 26.95 -10.98 -10.66
N LYS A 71 27.87 -11.92 -10.44
CA LYS A 71 27.61 -13.35 -10.57
C LYS A 71 27.52 -13.94 -9.18
N VAL A 72 26.56 -14.83 -8.96
CA VAL A 72 26.39 -15.51 -7.66
C VAL A 72 27.62 -16.38 -7.39
N ARG A 73 28.24 -16.16 -6.22
CA ARG A 73 29.45 -16.81 -5.72
C ARG A 73 29.54 -16.63 -4.19
N ASP A 74 30.31 -17.47 -3.51
CA ASP A 74 30.31 -17.56 -2.04
C ASP A 74 30.92 -16.34 -1.31
N ASP A 75 31.86 -15.64 -1.94
CA ASP A 75 32.57 -14.49 -1.36
C ASP A 75 31.83 -13.14 -1.54
N LEU A 76 30.60 -13.17 -2.05
CA LEU A 76 29.89 -11.96 -2.47
C LEU A 76 29.15 -11.23 -1.32
N ALA A 77 29.03 -11.85 -0.14
CA ALA A 77 28.17 -11.37 0.93
C ALA A 77 28.44 -9.90 1.35
N THR A 78 29.70 -9.52 1.57
CA THR A 78 30.07 -8.16 2.02
C THR A 78 29.73 -7.10 0.98
N ARG A 79 30.11 -7.33 -0.29
CA ARG A 79 29.80 -6.42 -1.40
C ARG A 79 28.30 -6.29 -1.63
N LEU A 80 27.56 -7.40 -1.52
CA LEU A 80 26.11 -7.36 -1.64
C LEU A 80 25.48 -6.52 -0.54
N ALA A 81 25.95 -6.63 0.71
CA ALA A 81 25.43 -5.83 1.81
C ALA A 81 25.56 -4.32 1.53
N GLU A 82 26.75 -3.87 1.11
CA GLU A 82 27.00 -2.45 0.74
C GLU A 82 26.11 -2.01 -0.44
N SER A 83 25.94 -2.88 -1.43
CA SER A 83 25.09 -2.61 -2.60
C SER A 83 23.61 -2.52 -2.23
N PHE A 84 23.14 -3.41 -1.34
CA PHE A 84 21.77 -3.37 -0.82
C PHE A 84 21.52 -2.13 0.02
N GLU A 85 22.47 -1.72 0.87
CA GLU A 85 22.37 -0.48 1.65
C GLU A 85 22.19 0.73 0.71
N THR A 86 23.05 0.84 -0.32
CA THR A 86 22.94 1.90 -1.34
C THR A 86 21.59 1.85 -2.07
N ALA A 87 21.14 0.66 -2.48
CA ALA A 87 19.89 0.50 -3.21
C ALA A 87 18.66 0.89 -2.39
N LEU A 88 18.65 0.49 -1.11
CA LEU A 88 17.57 0.79 -0.17
C LEU A 88 17.56 2.27 0.20
N GLU A 89 18.73 2.90 0.42
CA GLU A 89 18.81 4.33 0.71
C GLU A 89 18.28 5.17 -0.46
N LEU A 90 18.69 4.83 -1.69
CA LEU A 90 18.31 5.58 -2.89
C LEU A 90 16.80 5.49 -3.22
N SER A 91 16.20 4.31 -3.04
CA SER A 91 14.79 4.06 -3.36
C SER A 91 13.83 4.37 -2.20
N GLY A 92 14.36 4.71 -1.02
CA GLY A 92 13.56 4.87 0.20
C GLY A 92 13.05 3.55 0.77
N GLY A 93 13.81 2.46 0.64
CA GLY A 93 13.61 1.19 1.36
C GLY A 93 13.13 0.03 0.50
N THR A 94 13.35 0.04 -0.81
CA THR A 94 13.00 -1.08 -1.72
C THR A 94 14.20 -1.46 -2.60
N ALA A 95 14.39 -2.75 -2.87
CA ALA A 95 15.40 -3.20 -3.83
C ALA A 95 14.85 -4.35 -4.67
N VAL A 96 15.26 -4.42 -5.93
CA VAL A 96 14.86 -5.48 -6.85
C VAL A 96 16.11 -6.19 -7.35
N VAL A 97 16.09 -7.51 -7.38
CA VAL A 97 17.14 -8.30 -8.02
C VAL A 97 16.53 -8.99 -9.23
N SER A 98 17.11 -8.71 -10.40
CA SER A 98 16.65 -9.23 -11.69
C SER A 98 17.74 -10.04 -12.37
N ASP A 99 17.32 -11.01 -13.19
CA ASP A 99 18.22 -11.81 -14.01
C ASP A 99 18.68 -11.01 -15.23
N MET A 100 19.98 -11.09 -15.54
CA MET A 100 20.54 -10.37 -16.69
C MET A 100 20.39 -11.12 -18.01
N ASP A 101 20.22 -12.44 -17.97
CA ASP A 101 20.21 -13.34 -19.11
C ASP A 101 18.80 -13.75 -19.52
N ASP A 102 17.87 -13.82 -18.55
CA ASP A 102 16.46 -14.16 -18.79
C ASP A 102 15.52 -13.04 -18.32
N PRO A 103 15.01 -12.19 -19.23
CA PRO A 103 14.04 -11.14 -18.90
C PRO A 103 12.70 -11.66 -18.39
N LYS A 104 12.41 -12.96 -18.55
CA LYS A 104 11.16 -13.60 -18.07
C LYS A 104 11.33 -14.28 -16.72
N ALA A 105 12.56 -14.33 -16.19
CA ALA A 105 12.78 -14.88 -14.86
C ALA A 105 12.07 -14.04 -13.80
N GLU A 106 11.63 -14.70 -12.74
CA GLU A 106 10.97 -14.03 -11.62
C GLU A 106 11.96 -13.12 -10.88
N GLU A 107 11.57 -11.87 -10.69
CA GLU A 107 12.37 -10.88 -9.97
C GLU A 107 12.20 -11.02 -8.46
N LEU A 108 13.29 -10.86 -7.72
CA LEU A 108 13.26 -10.88 -6.26
C LEU A 108 13.10 -9.46 -5.73
N LEU A 109 11.99 -9.21 -5.04
CA LEU A 109 11.67 -7.93 -4.44
C LEU A 109 11.97 -7.93 -2.94
N PHE A 110 12.70 -6.91 -2.49
CA PHE A 110 13.07 -6.70 -1.09
C PHE A 110 12.55 -5.36 -0.62
N SER A 111 12.08 -5.29 0.62
CA SER A 111 11.78 -4.02 1.28
C SER A 111 12.39 -4.02 2.68
N ALA A 112 13.07 -2.92 3.02
CA ALA A 112 13.54 -2.64 4.36
C ALA A 112 12.48 -1.90 5.20
N ASN A 113 11.45 -1.37 4.53
CA ASN A 113 10.30 -0.82 5.21
C ASN A 113 9.35 -1.95 5.59
N PHE A 114 8.58 -1.78 6.67
CA PHE A 114 7.39 -2.58 6.93
C PHE A 114 6.26 -2.22 5.94
N ALA A 115 6.57 -1.98 4.66
CA ALA A 115 5.62 -1.56 3.66
C ALA A 115 5.45 -2.62 2.56
N CYS A 116 4.22 -2.80 2.11
CA CYS A 116 3.94 -3.63 0.95
C CYS A 116 4.57 -2.98 -0.29
N PRO A 117 5.50 -3.65 -1.00
CA PRO A 117 6.23 -3.06 -2.12
C PRO A 117 5.40 -3.04 -3.43
N ILE A 118 4.16 -3.54 -3.39
CA ILE A 118 3.20 -3.53 -4.51
C ILE A 118 2.27 -2.32 -4.40
N CYS A 119 1.63 -2.12 -3.24
CA CYS A 119 0.61 -1.08 -3.06
C CYS A 119 1.07 0.09 -2.17
N GLY A 120 2.27 0.04 -1.59
CA GLY A 120 2.81 1.10 -0.74
C GLY A 120 2.18 1.19 0.65
N TYR A 121 1.33 0.22 1.04
CA TYR A 121 0.76 0.17 2.38
C TYR A 121 1.88 -0.03 3.41
N SER A 122 2.21 1.01 4.17
CA SER A 122 3.17 0.94 5.27
C SER A 122 2.47 0.46 6.55
N MET A 123 2.91 -0.70 7.04
CA MET A 123 2.73 -1.06 8.43
C MET A 123 3.76 -0.32 9.27
N ARG A 124 3.38 -0.02 10.51
CA ARG A 124 4.34 0.39 11.55
C ARG A 124 5.11 -0.85 11.99
N GLU A 125 6.27 -0.64 12.61
CA GLU A 125 7.02 -1.71 13.25
C GLU A 125 6.10 -2.54 14.17
N LEU A 126 6.21 -3.87 14.07
CA LEU A 126 5.34 -4.79 14.78
C LEU A 126 5.66 -4.80 16.27
N GLU A 127 5.01 -3.92 17.01
CA GLU A 127 5.12 -3.86 18.46
C GLU A 127 3.94 -4.59 19.13
N PRO A 128 4.13 -5.26 20.28
CA PRO A 128 3.06 -5.96 21.00
C PRO A 128 1.83 -5.09 21.29
N ARG A 129 1.99 -3.77 21.45
CA ARG A 129 0.90 -2.83 21.70
C ARG A 129 -0.09 -2.70 20.54
N LEU A 130 0.33 -2.97 19.30
CA LEU A 130 -0.56 -2.96 18.13
C LEU A 130 -1.60 -4.08 18.19
N PHE A 131 -1.34 -5.13 18.96
CA PHE A 131 -2.25 -6.27 19.14
C PHE A 131 -3.10 -6.16 20.41
N SER A 132 -2.96 -5.06 21.16
CA SER A 132 -3.73 -4.82 22.37
C SER A 132 -4.95 -3.97 22.06
N PHE A 133 -6.14 -4.55 22.19
CA PHE A 133 -7.41 -3.81 22.10
C PHE A 133 -7.59 -2.80 23.24
N ASN A 134 -6.83 -2.95 24.34
CA ASN A 134 -6.81 -1.99 25.45
C ASN A 134 -5.87 -0.79 25.19
N ASN A 135 -5.12 -0.80 24.08
CA ASN A 135 -4.24 0.29 23.71
C ASN A 135 -4.83 1.05 22.51
N PRO A 136 -4.91 2.40 22.54
CA PRO A 136 -5.39 3.18 21.39
C PRO A 136 -4.65 2.90 20.07
N ALA A 137 -3.39 2.44 20.14
CA ALA A 137 -2.62 2.07 18.96
C ALA A 137 -3.08 0.76 18.28
N GLY A 138 -3.72 -0.15 19.01
CA GLY A 138 -4.26 -1.42 18.50
C GLY A 138 -5.79 -1.51 18.53
N ALA A 139 -6.45 -0.57 19.20
CA ALA A 139 -7.90 -0.50 19.30
C ALA A 139 -8.54 -0.15 17.94
N CYS A 140 -9.64 -0.82 17.60
CA CYS A 140 -10.43 -0.47 16.44
C CYS A 140 -11.05 0.93 16.66
N PRO A 141 -10.87 1.89 15.73
CA PRO A 141 -11.36 3.27 15.90
C PRO A 141 -12.90 3.39 15.87
N THR A 142 -13.59 2.33 15.47
CA THR A 142 -15.05 2.32 15.32
C THR A 142 -15.76 1.87 16.60
N CYS A 143 -15.10 1.07 17.43
CA CYS A 143 -15.66 0.55 18.68
C CYS A 143 -14.72 0.72 19.88
N ASP A 144 -13.66 1.51 19.72
CA ASP A 144 -12.62 1.75 20.73
C ASP A 144 -12.06 0.46 21.36
N GLY A 145 -11.92 -0.59 20.55
CA GLY A 145 -11.41 -1.89 21.01
C GLY A 145 -12.42 -2.74 21.80
N LEU A 146 -13.67 -2.30 21.98
CA LEU A 146 -14.72 -3.06 22.67
C LEU A 146 -15.24 -4.24 21.85
N GLY A 147 -15.10 -4.20 20.52
CA GLY A 147 -15.60 -5.23 19.61
C GLY A 147 -17.13 -5.26 19.45
N VAL A 148 -17.84 -4.31 20.06
CA VAL A 148 -19.30 -4.19 20.02
C VAL A 148 -19.70 -2.74 19.76
N GLN A 149 -20.85 -2.55 19.10
CA GLN A 149 -21.48 -1.24 18.92
C GLN A 149 -22.92 -1.28 19.40
N GLN A 150 -23.36 -0.22 20.08
CA GLN A 150 -24.75 -0.08 20.47
C GLN A 150 -25.54 0.51 19.30
N TYR A 151 -26.66 -0.12 18.97
CA TYR A 151 -27.60 0.36 17.97
C TYR A 151 -29.03 0.08 18.43
N PHE A 152 -29.99 0.79 17.82
CA PHE A 152 -31.39 0.52 18.04
C PHE A 152 -31.83 -0.66 17.20
N ASP A 153 -32.19 -1.75 17.86
CA ASP A 153 -32.80 -2.91 17.23
C ASP A 153 -34.27 -2.59 16.86
N PRO A 154 -34.64 -2.56 15.57
CA PRO A 154 -36.00 -2.24 15.14
C PRO A 154 -37.06 -3.13 15.78
N ASP A 155 -36.76 -4.40 16.00
CA ASP A 155 -37.69 -5.37 16.59
C ASP A 155 -37.93 -5.09 18.08
N ARG A 156 -37.00 -4.39 18.74
CA ARG A 156 -37.17 -3.92 20.13
C ARG A 156 -37.87 -2.57 20.22
N VAL A 157 -37.86 -1.79 19.13
CA VAL A 157 -38.60 -0.52 19.04
C VAL A 157 -40.09 -0.77 18.82
N ILE A 158 -40.43 -1.76 17.99
CA ILE A 158 -41.81 -2.19 17.74
C ILE A 158 -42.25 -3.12 18.88
N GLN A 159 -43.09 -2.63 19.80
CA GLN A 159 -43.50 -3.42 20.96
C GLN A 159 -44.64 -4.39 20.65
N ASN A 160 -45.49 -4.04 19.69
CA ASN A 160 -46.61 -4.87 19.26
C ASN A 160 -46.82 -4.73 17.75
N PRO A 161 -46.25 -5.65 16.95
CA PRO A 161 -46.34 -5.62 15.48
C PRO A 161 -47.78 -5.73 14.95
N GLU A 162 -48.66 -6.37 15.71
CA GLU A 162 -50.07 -6.57 15.33
C GLU A 162 -50.94 -5.31 15.48
N LEU A 163 -50.44 -4.28 16.16
CA LEU A 163 -51.15 -3.01 16.32
C LEU A 163 -50.80 -2.07 15.17
N SER A 164 -51.75 -1.19 14.82
CA SER A 164 -51.44 -0.06 13.93
C SER A 164 -50.51 0.94 14.61
N LEU A 165 -49.79 1.76 13.84
CA LEU A 165 -48.97 2.87 14.37
C LEU A 165 -49.79 3.77 15.30
N ALA A 166 -51.01 4.11 14.91
CA ALA A 166 -51.92 4.93 15.72
C ALA A 166 -52.44 4.20 16.98
N GLY A 167 -52.42 2.87 16.96
CA GLY A 167 -52.80 1.97 18.06
C GLY A 167 -51.66 1.66 19.03
N GLY A 168 -50.46 2.19 18.81
CA GLY A 168 -49.32 2.04 19.72
C GLY A 168 -48.39 0.88 19.38
N ALA A 169 -48.24 0.53 18.10
CA ALA A 169 -47.21 -0.41 17.64
C ALA A 169 -45.79 -0.02 18.13
N ILE A 170 -45.52 1.29 18.14
CA ILE A 170 -44.34 1.92 18.74
C ILE A 170 -44.80 2.71 19.96
N ARG A 171 -44.19 2.43 21.12
CA ARG A 171 -44.59 3.05 22.39
C ARG A 171 -44.35 4.55 22.36
N GLY A 172 -45.38 5.31 22.74
CA GLY A 172 -45.31 6.76 22.86
C GLY A 172 -45.41 7.51 21.53
N TRP A 173 -45.64 6.81 20.42
CA TRP A 173 -45.92 7.38 19.09
C TRP A 173 -47.40 7.23 18.71
N ASP A 174 -48.24 6.84 19.67
CA ASP A 174 -49.68 6.69 19.50
C ASP A 174 -50.42 8.04 19.56
N LYS A 175 -51.74 8.00 19.36
CA LYS A 175 -52.61 9.19 19.44
C LYS A 175 -52.52 9.96 20.76
N ARG A 176 -52.02 9.35 21.84
CA ARG A 176 -51.91 9.98 23.16
C ARG A 176 -50.75 10.95 23.20
N ASN A 177 -49.73 10.76 22.36
CA ASN A 177 -48.62 11.70 22.22
C ASN A 177 -48.78 12.55 20.95
N PHE A 178 -49.40 13.72 21.13
CA PHE A 178 -49.77 14.61 20.02
C PHE A 178 -48.58 14.98 19.11
N TYR A 179 -47.40 15.22 19.69
CA TYR A 179 -46.21 15.66 18.94
C TYR A 179 -45.72 14.58 17.97
N TYR A 180 -45.40 13.38 18.48
CA TYR A 180 -44.90 12.30 17.62
C TYR A 180 -45.97 11.78 16.66
N PHE A 181 -47.24 11.77 17.08
CA PHE A 181 -48.33 11.33 16.21
C PHE A 181 -48.60 12.29 15.04
N GLN A 182 -48.51 13.61 15.26
CA GLN A 182 -48.59 14.59 14.18
C GLN A 182 -47.41 14.43 13.20
N MET A 183 -46.19 14.24 13.71
CA MET A 183 -45.02 14.00 12.87
C MET A 183 -45.18 12.75 11.99
N LEU A 184 -45.71 11.65 12.56
CA LEU A 184 -46.02 10.44 11.80
C LEU A 184 -47.06 10.70 10.70
N LYS A 185 -48.11 11.48 10.98
CA LYS A 185 -49.10 11.85 9.96
C LYS A 185 -48.50 12.67 8.84
N SER A 186 -47.71 13.69 9.16
CA SER A 186 -47.06 14.52 8.14
C SER A 186 -46.11 13.70 7.25
N LEU A 187 -45.38 12.74 7.82
CA LEU A 187 -44.56 11.80 7.03
C LEU A 187 -45.43 10.91 6.13
N ALA A 188 -46.54 10.39 6.64
CA ALA A 188 -47.47 9.54 5.88
C ALA A 188 -48.28 10.29 4.80
N GLU A 189 -48.39 11.63 4.89
CA GLU A 189 -48.97 12.45 3.82
C GLU A 189 -47.95 12.77 2.72
N HIS A 190 -46.65 12.80 3.07
CA HIS A 190 -45.57 13.09 2.13
C HIS A 190 -45.16 11.87 1.28
N TYR A 191 -45.11 10.69 1.91
CA TYR A 191 -44.76 9.40 1.29
C TYR A 191 -45.99 8.58 0.95
#